data_AF-A0A2V6GWC4-F1
#
_entry.id   AF-A0A2V6GWC4-F1
#
_cell.length_a   1.000
_cell.length_b   1.000
_cell.length_c   1.000
_cell.angle_alpha   90.00
_cell.angle_beta   90.00
_cell.angle_gamma   90.00
#
_symmetry.space_group_name_H-M   'P 1'
#
loop_
_entity.id
_entity.type
_entity.pdbx_description
1 polymer ?
#
loop_
_entity_poly.entity_id
_entity_poly.type
_entity_poly.pdbx_seq_one_letter_code
_entity_poly.pdbx_strand_id
1 'polypeptide(L)'
;MGGTGTSDNAHEFIHRPFVWAYWLVGSLAAGRSFAILAARRPQLWSRAVVISAIILTLVPVCYGSGLERGKGSVGNVRSSIRVDRGLIDCARYIRNQPLADAVVQDSQLDKFLILGGLSDRPSFAARVDEWTRQSKVFRESAYREQLGKLQRLQQANNIPDLQRSVRETGIRWYVAHPGDPNVWPAEFRDQPAFESDGYRVYDMQRCFDLRS
;
A
#
# COMPACT_ATOMS: atom_id res chain seq x y z
N MET A 1 -25.03 0.98 20.66
CA MET A 1 -23.78 1.70 20.31
C MET A 1 -23.33 1.18 18.97
N GLY A 2 -23.58 1.98 17.91
CA GLY A 2 -23.54 1.55 16.52
C GLY A 2 -22.14 1.62 15.92
N GLY A 3 -21.77 0.54 15.23
CA GLY A 3 -20.57 0.49 14.38
C GLY A 3 -20.80 1.27 13.09
N THR A 4 -20.01 2.31 12.88
CA THR A 4 -19.90 3.01 11.59
C THR A 4 -18.74 2.40 10.83
N GLY A 5 -19.04 1.33 10.09
CA GLY A 5 -18.07 0.63 9.26
C GLY A 5 -18.68 0.16 7.96
N THR A 6 -19.36 1.02 7.20
CA THR A 6 -19.97 0.61 5.91
C THR A 6 -20.20 1.75 4.91
N SER A 7 -19.27 2.70 4.74
CA SER A 7 -19.29 3.58 3.54
C SER A 7 -18.08 3.38 2.64
N ASP A 8 -16.87 3.27 3.21
CA ASP A 8 -15.65 3.14 2.39
C ASP A 8 -15.49 1.75 1.76
N ASN A 9 -16.06 0.70 2.37
CA ASN A 9 -16.06 -0.66 1.82
C ASN A 9 -17.13 -0.87 0.75
N ALA A 10 -18.13 0.02 0.63
CA ALA A 10 -19.23 -0.16 -0.31
C ALA A 10 -18.75 -0.08 -1.76
N HIS A 11 -17.72 0.72 -2.04
CA HIS A 11 -17.16 0.85 -3.39
C HIS A 11 -16.33 -0.36 -3.82
N GLU A 12 -15.69 -1.07 -2.89
CA GLU A 12 -14.90 -2.27 -3.21
C GLU A 12 -15.78 -3.48 -3.57
N PHE A 13 -16.99 -3.55 -2.99
CA PHE A 13 -17.98 -4.58 -3.31
C PHE A 13 -18.84 -4.27 -4.54
N ILE A 14 -18.75 -3.10 -5.17
CA ILE A 14 -19.50 -2.81 -6.41
C ILE A 14 -18.89 -3.55 -7.62
N HIS A 15 -17.59 -3.86 -7.59
CA HIS A 15 -16.89 -4.48 -8.73
C HIS A 15 -16.74 -6.01 -8.65
N ARG A 16 -16.92 -6.63 -7.47
CA ARG A 16 -16.77 -8.08 -7.27
C ARG A 16 -18.01 -8.97 -7.58
N PRO A 17 -19.28 -8.55 -7.42
CA PRO A 17 -20.44 -9.44 -7.60
C PRO A 17 -20.79 -9.73 -9.06
N PHE A 18 -20.24 -8.98 -10.02
CA PHE A 18 -20.55 -9.20 -11.43
C PHE A 18 -19.80 -10.38 -12.06
N VAL A 19 -18.83 -10.99 -11.37
CA VAL A 19 -18.11 -12.17 -11.89
C VAL A 19 -19.09 -13.28 -12.29
N TRP A 20 -20.12 -13.54 -11.47
CA TRP A 20 -21.14 -14.55 -11.76
C TRP A 20 -22.05 -14.15 -12.92
N ALA A 21 -22.41 -12.87 -13.03
CA ALA A 21 -23.21 -12.38 -14.15
C ALA A 21 -22.43 -12.47 -15.48
N TYR A 22 -21.15 -12.06 -15.48
CA TYR A 22 -20.27 -12.20 -16.64
C TYR A 22 -20.03 -13.66 -17.01
N TRP A 23 -19.82 -14.53 -16.02
CA TRP A 23 -19.62 -15.96 -16.24
C TRP A 23 -20.87 -16.63 -16.81
N LEU A 24 -22.06 -16.32 -16.28
CA LEU A 24 -23.34 -16.84 -16.78
C LEU A 24 -23.60 -16.38 -18.22
N VAL A 25 -23.47 -15.08 -18.50
CA VAL A 25 -23.66 -14.51 -19.84
C VAL A 25 -22.63 -15.09 -20.81
N GLY A 26 -21.36 -15.19 -20.42
CA GLY A 26 -20.30 -15.79 -21.21
C GLY A 26 -20.55 -17.27 -21.53
N SER A 27 -20.97 -18.05 -20.54
CA SER A 27 -21.26 -19.48 -20.70
C SER A 27 -22.46 -19.72 -21.62
N LEU A 28 -23.53 -18.93 -21.48
CA LEU A 28 -24.71 -19.00 -22.36
C LEU A 28 -24.38 -18.55 -23.80
N ALA A 29 -23.60 -17.49 -23.96
CA ALA A 29 -23.15 -17.02 -25.27
C ALA A 29 -22.24 -18.04 -25.96
N ALA A 30 -21.31 -18.66 -25.23
CA ALA A 30 -20.44 -19.72 -25.73
C ALA A 30 -21.25 -20.98 -26.13
N GLY A 31 -22.17 -21.42 -25.28
CA GLY A 31 -23.04 -22.57 -25.56
C GLY A 31 -23.94 -22.37 -26.78
N ARG A 32 -24.53 -21.16 -26.92
CA ARG A 32 -25.31 -20.78 -28.12
C ARG A 32 -24.45 -20.73 -29.38
N SER A 33 -23.24 -20.18 -29.28
CA SER A 33 -22.29 -20.12 -30.40
C SER A 33 -21.88 -21.52 -30.88
N PHE A 34 -21.64 -22.44 -29.94
CA PHE A 34 -21.30 -23.83 -30.24
C PHE A 34 -22.47 -24.60 -30.88
N ALA A 35 -23.69 -24.44 -30.35
CA ALA A 35 -24.89 -25.07 -30.89
C ALA A 35 -25.19 -24.61 -32.33
N ILE A 36 -24.97 -23.33 -32.63
CA ILE A 36 -25.12 -22.75 -33.97
C ILE A 36 -24.07 -23.32 -34.94
N LEU A 37 -22.83 -23.53 -34.47
CA LEU A 37 -21.74 -24.08 -35.27
C LEU A 37 -21.93 -25.58 -35.56
N ALA A 38 -22.52 -26.32 -34.62
CA ALA A 38 -22.80 -27.75 -34.71
C ALA A 38 -24.05 -28.08 -35.58
N ALA A 39 -24.82 -27.08 -36.00
CA ALA A 39 -25.97 -27.28 -36.88
C ALA A 39 -25.53 -27.75 -38.28
N ARG A 40 -26.26 -28.71 -38.87
CA ARG A 40 -25.92 -29.33 -40.17
C ARG A 40 -25.82 -28.34 -41.35
N ARG A 41 -26.42 -27.15 -41.25
CA ARG A 41 -26.32 -26.04 -42.23
C ARG A 41 -26.33 -24.68 -41.51
N PRO A 42 -25.18 -24.19 -41.02
CA PRO A 42 -25.11 -22.88 -40.39
C PRO A 42 -25.28 -21.79 -41.46
N GLN A 43 -26.15 -20.81 -41.20
CA GLN A 43 -26.34 -19.64 -42.06
C GLN A 43 -25.03 -18.81 -42.09
N LEU A 44 -24.65 -18.25 -43.24
CA LEU A 44 -23.38 -17.50 -43.37
C LEU A 44 -23.22 -16.37 -42.33
N TRP A 45 -24.32 -15.69 -42.00
CA TRP A 45 -24.35 -14.66 -40.97
C TRP A 45 -23.98 -15.19 -39.57
N SER A 46 -24.43 -16.38 -39.22
CA SER A 46 -24.18 -16.94 -37.89
C SER A 46 -22.71 -17.35 -37.71
N ARG A 47 -22.07 -17.83 -38.78
CA ARG A 47 -20.62 -18.06 -38.83
C ARG A 47 -19.83 -16.76 -38.68
N ALA A 48 -20.26 -15.69 -39.37
CA ALA A 48 -19.61 -14.39 -39.28
C ALA A 48 -19.66 -13.82 -37.85
N VAL A 49 -20.79 -13.97 -37.14
CA VAL A 49 -20.93 -13.54 -35.74
C VAL A 49 -20.00 -14.31 -34.81
N VAL A 50 -19.93 -15.64 -34.93
CA VAL A 50 -19.04 -16.46 -34.07
C VAL A 50 -17.56 -16.14 -34.33
N ILE A 51 -17.17 -16.00 -35.60
CA ILE A 51 -15.79 -15.63 -35.96
C ILE A 51 -15.46 -14.22 -35.44
N SER A 52 -16.39 -13.26 -35.57
CA SER A 52 -16.21 -11.91 -35.02
C SER A 52 -16.04 -11.92 -33.50
N ALA A 53 -16.80 -12.73 -32.77
CA ALA A 53 -16.64 -12.89 -31.31
C ALA A 53 -15.28 -13.50 -30.93
N ILE A 54 -14.78 -14.49 -31.69
CA ILE A 54 -13.44 -15.07 -31.49
C ILE A 54 -12.35 -14.02 -31.77
N ILE A 55 -12.49 -13.23 -32.83
CA ILE A 55 -11.55 -12.14 -33.15
C ILE A 55 -11.57 -11.07 -32.05
N LEU A 56 -12.74 -10.70 -31.54
CA LEU A 56 -12.87 -9.72 -30.45
C LEU A 56 -12.26 -10.21 -29.13
N THR A 57 -12.26 -11.53 -28.86
CA THR A 57 -11.59 -12.09 -27.68
C THR A 57 -10.07 -12.20 -27.84
N LEU A 58 -9.54 -12.23 -29.07
CA LEU A 58 -8.10 -12.10 -29.34
C LEU A 58 -7.56 -10.70 -29.06
N VAL A 59 -8.39 -9.64 -29.16
CA VAL A 59 -7.98 -8.25 -28.90
C VAL A 59 -7.36 -8.08 -27.50
N PRO A 60 -8.00 -8.47 -26.38
CA PRO A 60 -7.37 -8.37 -25.06
C PRO A 60 -6.19 -9.33 -24.88
N VAL A 61 -6.07 -10.43 -25.64
CA VAL A 61 -4.87 -11.29 -25.58
C VAL A 61 -3.67 -10.63 -26.25
N CYS A 62 -3.87 -10.01 -27.42
CA CYS A 62 -2.81 -9.33 -28.16
C CYS A 62 -2.43 -7.96 -27.55
N TYR A 63 -3.41 -7.22 -27.05
CA TYR A 63 -3.22 -5.85 -26.55
C TYR A 63 -3.31 -5.72 -25.02
N GLY A 64 -3.69 -6.77 -24.30
CA GLY A 64 -3.89 -6.72 -22.84
C GLY A 64 -2.64 -6.91 -22.00
N SER A 65 -1.53 -7.38 -22.58
CA SER A 65 -0.24 -7.55 -21.89
C SER A 65 0.37 -6.23 -21.37
N GLY A 66 -0.24 -5.09 -21.66
CA GLY A 66 0.10 -3.77 -21.13
C GLY A 66 -1.03 -3.08 -20.36
N LEU A 67 -2.20 -3.69 -20.17
CA LEU A 67 -3.31 -3.05 -19.44
C LEU A 67 -3.01 -2.91 -17.94
N GLU A 68 -2.25 -3.85 -17.37
CA GLU A 68 -1.75 -3.76 -15.99
C GLU A 68 -0.69 -2.67 -15.82
N ARG A 69 0.02 -2.31 -16.91
CA ARG A 69 0.91 -1.16 -16.96
C ARG A 69 0.03 0.06 -17.19
N GLY A 70 -0.56 0.58 -16.11
CA GLY A 70 -1.52 1.69 -16.15
C GLY A 70 -1.13 2.79 -17.16
N LYS A 71 -2.13 3.38 -17.83
CA LYS A 71 -1.94 4.37 -18.90
C LYS A 71 -0.94 5.48 -18.49
N GLY A 72 0.29 5.40 -18.99
CA GLY A 72 1.32 6.43 -18.87
C GLY A 72 2.61 5.97 -18.19
N SER A 73 3.63 6.84 -18.22
CA SER A 73 4.95 6.66 -17.60
C SER A 73 4.89 6.16 -16.13
N VAL A 74 3.81 6.48 -15.41
CA VAL A 74 3.58 6.07 -14.01
C VAL A 74 3.32 4.56 -13.84
N GLY A 75 2.74 3.88 -14.84
CA GLY A 75 2.46 2.44 -14.78
C GLY A 75 3.71 1.56 -14.77
N ASN A 76 4.80 2.04 -15.39
CA ASN A 76 6.09 1.33 -15.37
C ASN A 76 6.85 1.53 -14.05
N VAL A 77 6.61 2.64 -13.33
CA VAL A 77 7.28 2.92 -12.04
C VAL A 77 6.75 2.03 -10.92
N ARG A 78 5.49 1.58 -10.99
CA ARG A 78 4.83 0.82 -9.91
C ARG A 78 4.74 -0.70 -10.14
N SER A 79 5.06 -1.19 -11.35
CA SER A 79 4.93 -2.61 -11.71
C SER A 79 6.17 -3.47 -11.38
N SER A 80 7.24 -2.87 -10.86
CA SER A 80 8.45 -3.59 -10.44
C SER A 80 9.12 -2.95 -9.22
N ILE A 81 8.32 -2.61 -8.20
CA ILE A 81 8.87 -2.07 -6.95
C ILE A 81 9.70 -3.18 -6.30
N ARG A 82 11.01 -3.05 -6.40
CA ARG A 82 11.94 -3.88 -5.63
C ARG A 82 11.91 -3.36 -4.20
N VAL A 83 11.54 -4.23 -3.28
CA VAL A 83 11.53 -3.95 -1.86
C VAL A 83 12.63 -4.77 -1.23
N ASP A 84 13.46 -4.11 -0.43
CA ASP A 84 14.54 -4.78 0.28
C ASP A 84 13.96 -5.74 1.33
N ARG A 85 14.56 -6.92 1.43
CA ARG A 85 14.10 -7.98 2.32
C ARG A 85 14.06 -7.53 3.78
N GLY A 86 15.05 -6.77 4.23
CA GLY A 86 15.09 -6.17 5.57
C GLY A 86 13.83 -5.39 5.91
N LEU A 87 13.34 -4.54 5.01
CA LEU A 87 12.10 -3.78 5.23
C LEU A 87 10.87 -4.69 5.38
N ILE A 88 10.79 -5.77 4.60
CA ILE A 88 9.71 -6.76 4.69
C ILE A 88 9.76 -7.47 6.05
N ASP A 89 10.95 -7.87 6.49
CA ASP A 89 11.15 -8.56 7.76
C ASP A 89 10.86 -7.62 8.95
N CYS A 90 11.22 -6.34 8.87
CA CYS A 90 10.82 -5.30 9.82
C CYS A 90 9.30 -5.13 9.87
N ALA A 91 8.62 -5.05 8.72
CA ALA A 91 7.16 -4.91 8.67
C ALA A 91 6.46 -6.13 9.28
N ARG A 92 6.96 -7.34 8.99
CA ARG A 92 6.45 -8.59 9.58
C ARG A 92 6.68 -8.63 11.09
N TYR A 93 7.84 -8.18 11.56
CA TYR A 93 8.12 -8.06 12.99
C TYR A 93 7.08 -7.16 13.67
N ILE A 94 6.83 -5.95 13.13
CA ILE A 94 5.86 -4.98 13.68
C ILE A 94 4.43 -5.54 13.67
N ARG A 95 4.04 -6.23 12.60
CA ARG A 95 2.71 -6.86 12.47
C ARG A 95 2.43 -7.85 13.60
N ASN A 96 3.45 -8.57 14.04
CA ASN A 96 3.35 -9.58 15.09
C ASN A 96 3.41 -9.00 16.50
N GLN A 97 3.60 -7.68 16.65
CA GLN A 97 3.61 -7.02 17.96
C GLN A 97 2.17 -6.73 18.45
N PRO A 98 1.97 -6.59 19.77
CA PRO A 98 0.70 -6.13 20.33
C PRO A 98 0.37 -4.66 19.91
N LEU A 99 -0.89 -4.27 20.11
CA LEU A 99 -1.51 -2.97 19.72
C LEU A 99 -1.71 -2.79 18.22
N ALA A 100 -2.84 -3.33 17.73
CA ALA A 100 -3.30 -3.26 16.34
C ALA A 100 -3.25 -1.84 15.73
N ASP A 101 -3.60 -0.86 16.55
CA ASP A 101 -3.81 0.55 16.26
C ASP A 101 -2.56 1.42 16.43
N ALA A 102 -1.43 0.81 16.80
CA ALA A 102 -0.18 1.53 17.02
C ALA A 102 0.30 2.21 15.72
N VAL A 103 0.75 3.46 15.84
CA VAL A 103 1.24 4.24 14.70
C VAL A 103 2.68 3.86 14.36
N VAL A 104 2.95 3.65 13.07
CA VAL A 104 4.29 3.34 12.54
C VAL A 104 4.85 4.51 11.75
N GLN A 105 6.16 4.61 11.65
CA GLN A 105 6.81 5.56 10.77
C GLN A 105 8.02 4.94 10.09
N ASP A 106 8.09 5.11 8.77
CA ASP A 106 9.27 4.84 7.95
C ASP A 106 10.12 6.11 7.89
N SER A 107 11.41 6.04 8.19
CA SER A 107 12.31 7.19 8.10
C SER A 107 12.32 7.89 6.73
N GLN A 108 12.04 7.15 5.64
CA GLN A 108 11.94 7.65 4.27
C GLN A 108 10.50 7.99 3.83
N LEU A 109 9.56 8.10 4.78
CA LEU A 109 8.17 8.51 4.55
C LEU A 109 7.38 7.54 3.64
N ASP A 110 7.70 6.25 3.72
CA ASP A 110 6.97 5.12 3.14
C ASP A 110 6.38 5.44 1.74
N LYS A 111 7.28 5.78 0.80
CA LYS A 111 6.92 6.30 -0.53
C LYS A 111 5.98 5.38 -1.32
N PHE A 112 6.00 4.07 -1.01
CA PHE A 112 5.24 3.05 -1.71
C PHE A 112 4.21 2.34 -0.82
N LEU A 113 3.97 2.81 0.41
CA LEU A 113 3.08 2.19 1.41
C LEU A 113 3.42 0.72 1.72
N ILE A 114 4.70 0.38 1.62
CA ILE A 114 5.18 -0.97 1.89
C ILE A 114 5.13 -1.21 3.38
N LEU A 115 5.65 -0.30 4.20
CA LEU A 115 5.71 -0.50 5.64
C LEU A 115 4.29 -0.50 6.23
N GLY A 116 3.50 0.54 5.95
CA GLY A 116 2.13 0.65 6.46
C GLY A 116 1.25 -0.51 5.99
N GLY A 117 1.34 -0.88 4.71
CA GLY A 117 0.55 -1.98 4.12
C GLY A 117 0.95 -3.36 4.65
N LEU A 118 2.24 -3.66 4.81
CA LEU A 118 2.70 -4.97 5.28
C LEU A 118 2.62 -5.13 6.81
N SER A 119 2.74 -4.04 7.55
CA SER A 119 2.61 -4.05 9.02
C SER A 119 1.16 -4.04 9.50
N ASP A 120 0.21 -3.76 8.60
CA ASP A 120 -1.23 -3.61 8.89
C ASP A 120 -1.48 -2.55 9.98
N ARG A 121 -0.76 -1.43 9.88
CA ARG A 121 -0.76 -0.35 10.86
C ARG A 121 -0.81 1.02 10.19
N PRO A 122 -1.41 2.03 10.83
CA PRO A 122 -1.42 3.38 10.29
C PRO A 122 -0.01 3.99 10.30
N SER A 123 0.41 4.55 9.16
CA SER A 123 1.65 5.33 9.05
C SER A 123 1.41 6.77 9.49
N PHE A 124 2.27 7.33 10.35
CA PHE A 124 2.18 8.73 10.77
C PHE A 124 2.34 9.69 9.60
N ALA A 125 3.34 9.46 8.73
CA ALA A 125 3.51 10.19 7.48
C ALA A 125 3.94 9.23 6.36
N ALA A 126 3.25 9.31 5.23
CA ALA A 126 3.53 8.51 4.04
C ALA A 126 3.21 9.27 2.75
N ARG A 127 3.95 8.98 1.66
CA ARG A 127 3.66 9.48 0.30
C ARG A 127 3.54 11.01 0.17
N VAL A 128 4.35 11.75 0.93
CA VAL A 128 4.25 13.23 1.00
C VAL A 128 4.33 13.91 -0.37
N ASP A 129 5.25 13.47 -1.23
CA ASP A 129 5.44 14.05 -2.57
C ASP A 129 4.18 13.88 -3.44
N GLU A 130 3.59 12.68 -3.39
CA GLU A 130 2.41 12.36 -4.20
C GLU A 130 1.17 13.11 -3.70
N TRP A 131 0.97 13.18 -2.37
CA TRP A 131 -0.13 13.93 -1.79
C TRP A 131 -0.01 15.43 -2.05
N THR A 132 1.19 15.99 -1.96
CA THR A 132 1.46 17.40 -2.26
C THR A 132 1.14 17.73 -3.72
N ARG A 133 1.44 16.83 -4.65
CA ARG A 133 1.16 17.02 -6.08
C ARG A 133 -0.33 16.88 -6.41
N GLN A 134 -1.03 15.92 -5.80
CA GLN A 134 -2.37 15.52 -6.21
C GLN A 134 -3.50 16.23 -5.44
N SER A 135 -3.24 16.70 -4.21
CA SER A 135 -4.28 17.24 -3.33
C SER A 135 -4.03 18.70 -2.96
N LYS A 136 -4.95 19.59 -3.37
CA LYS A 136 -4.97 20.99 -2.91
C LYS A 136 -5.28 21.08 -1.41
N VAL A 137 -6.24 20.28 -0.94
CA VAL A 137 -6.62 20.20 0.48
C VAL A 137 -5.42 19.79 1.34
N PHE A 138 -4.62 18.83 0.89
CA PHE A 138 -3.40 18.43 1.60
C PHE A 138 -2.38 19.56 1.69
N ARG A 139 -2.18 20.33 0.61
CA ARG A 139 -1.28 21.49 0.59
C ARG A 139 -1.71 22.60 1.56
N GLU A 140 -3.02 22.78 1.73
CA GLU A 140 -3.62 23.78 2.60
C GLU A 140 -3.85 23.27 4.03
N SER A 141 -3.66 21.98 4.28
CA SER A 141 -3.86 21.36 5.59
C SER A 141 -2.71 21.60 6.57
N ALA A 142 -2.96 21.35 7.85
CA ALA A 142 -1.95 21.34 8.92
C ALA A 142 -0.93 20.19 8.79
N TYR A 143 -0.93 19.42 7.70
CA TYR A 143 0.01 18.32 7.49
C TYR A 143 1.48 18.77 7.51
N ARG A 144 1.78 20.03 7.14
CA ARG A 144 3.12 20.60 7.31
C ARG A 144 3.58 20.64 8.77
N GLU A 145 2.66 20.93 9.70
CA GLU A 145 2.96 20.89 11.13
C GLU A 145 3.26 19.45 11.58
N GLN A 146 2.52 18.47 11.04
CA GLN A 146 2.75 17.05 11.29
C GLN A 146 4.14 16.61 10.81
N LEU A 147 4.57 17.05 9.62
CA LEU A 147 5.94 16.81 9.15
C LEU A 147 6.99 17.52 10.02
N GLY A 148 6.70 18.72 10.52
CA GLY A 148 7.56 19.41 11.47
C GLY A 148 7.71 18.65 12.79
N LYS A 149 6.66 17.97 13.28
CA LYS A 149 6.74 17.07 14.45
C LYS A 149 7.65 15.88 14.18
N LEU A 150 7.50 15.25 13.02
CA LEU A 150 8.37 14.14 12.62
C LEU A 150 9.84 14.57 12.47
N GLN A 151 10.10 15.72 11.87
CA GLN A 151 11.46 16.23 11.72
C GLN A 151 12.11 16.50 13.08
N ARG A 152 11.36 17.05 14.04
CA ARG A 152 11.84 17.22 15.43
C ARG A 152 12.17 15.88 16.09
N LEU A 153 11.35 14.86 15.87
CA LEU A 153 11.63 13.50 16.34
C LEU A 153 12.93 12.94 15.74
N GLN A 154 13.15 13.11 14.43
CA GLN A 154 14.36 12.64 13.74
C GLN A 154 15.63 13.39 14.17
N GLN A 155 15.49 14.63 14.62
CA GLN A 155 16.58 15.50 15.06
C GLN A 155 16.80 15.52 16.58
N ALA A 156 16.01 14.78 17.35
CA ALA A 156 16.10 14.76 18.81
C ALA A 156 17.42 14.09 19.26
N ASN A 157 18.38 14.89 19.70
CA ASN A 157 19.73 14.42 20.06
C ASN A 157 19.93 14.12 21.56
N ASN A 158 18.89 14.30 22.36
CA ASN A 158 18.88 14.03 23.79
C ASN A 158 17.57 13.32 24.19
N ILE A 159 17.61 12.60 25.31
CA ILE A 159 16.47 11.78 25.77
C ILE A 159 15.21 12.64 26.05
N PRO A 160 15.29 13.80 26.72
CA PRO A 160 14.11 14.63 26.96
C PRO A 160 13.40 15.10 25.69
N ASP A 161 14.15 15.51 24.66
CA ASP A 161 13.58 15.95 23.39
C ASP A 161 12.99 14.81 22.59
N LEU A 162 13.60 13.62 22.68
CA LEU A 162 13.06 12.39 22.09
C LEU A 162 11.73 12.02 22.74
N GLN A 163 11.70 11.97 24.08
CA GLN A 163 10.48 11.70 24.86
C GLN A 163 9.36 12.70 24.53
N ARG A 164 9.67 14.00 24.44
CA ARG A 164 8.69 15.03 24.06
C ARG A 164 8.14 14.77 22.66
N SER A 165 9.03 14.49 21.70
CA SER A 165 8.66 14.27 20.31
C SER A 165 7.83 12.98 20.11
N VAL A 166 8.14 11.92 20.87
CA VAL A 166 7.34 10.68 20.88
C VAL A 166 5.94 10.92 21.44
N ARG A 167 5.79 11.75 22.49
CA ARG A 167 4.46 12.14 23.00
C ARG A 167 3.67 12.96 21.99
N GLU A 168 4.31 13.90 21.31
CA GLU A 168 3.64 14.78 20.34
C GLU A 168 3.20 14.03 19.07
N THR A 169 3.95 13.01 18.65
CA THR A 169 3.67 12.25 17.42
C THR A 169 2.81 11.02 17.67
N GLY A 170 2.87 10.41 18.87
CA GLY A 170 2.20 9.15 19.17
C GLY A 170 2.77 7.94 18.40
N ILE A 171 3.93 8.09 17.75
CA ILE A 171 4.58 7.00 17.02
C ILE A 171 5.04 5.94 18.03
N ARG A 172 4.63 4.69 17.82
CA ARG A 172 5.11 3.54 18.60
C ARG A 172 6.30 2.87 17.93
N TRP A 173 6.20 2.63 16.63
CA TRP A 173 7.19 1.89 15.86
C TRP A 173 7.86 2.80 14.85
N TYR A 174 9.19 2.88 14.89
CA TYR A 174 9.96 3.63 13.90
C TYR A 174 10.92 2.70 13.19
N VAL A 175 10.93 2.73 11.86
CA VAL A 175 11.87 1.95 11.04
C VAL A 175 12.89 2.90 10.43
N ALA A 176 14.16 2.70 10.79
CA ALA A 176 15.29 3.39 10.18
C ALA A 176 15.87 2.55 9.06
N HIS A 177 16.18 3.19 7.93
CA HIS A 177 16.83 2.57 6.79
C HIS A 177 18.35 2.50 6.99
N PRO A 178 19.03 1.59 6.28
CA PRO A 178 20.48 1.53 6.27
C PRO A 178 21.08 2.88 5.84
N GLY A 179 22.03 3.39 6.62
CA GLY A 179 22.71 4.66 6.34
C GLY A 179 22.00 5.91 6.86
N ASP A 180 20.83 5.78 7.50
CA ASP A 180 20.21 6.92 8.14
C ASP A 180 21.07 7.43 9.32
N PRO A 181 21.37 8.73 9.39
CA PRO A 181 22.33 9.27 10.35
C PRO A 181 21.82 9.32 11.79
N ASN A 182 20.58 8.84 12.07
CA ASN A 182 19.87 8.85 13.35
C ASN A 182 20.66 9.50 14.50
N VAL A 183 20.46 10.80 14.69
CA VAL A 183 21.17 11.61 15.70
C VAL A 183 20.70 11.36 17.13
N TRP A 184 19.88 10.33 17.33
CA TRP A 184 19.34 9.94 18.63
C TRP A 184 20.44 9.57 19.62
N PRO A 185 20.18 9.72 20.93
CA PRO A 185 21.10 9.31 21.98
C PRO A 185 21.51 7.85 21.83
N ALA A 186 22.80 7.57 22.06
CA ALA A 186 23.38 6.24 21.87
C ALA A 186 22.66 5.17 22.71
N GLU A 187 22.19 5.55 23.91
CA GLU A 187 21.46 4.69 24.84
C GLU A 187 20.17 4.12 24.23
N PHE A 188 19.52 4.90 23.35
CA PHE A 188 18.32 4.49 22.63
C PHE A 188 18.66 3.90 21.25
N ARG A 189 19.53 4.59 20.50
CA ARG A 189 19.87 4.26 19.11
C ARG A 189 20.56 2.90 18.98
N ASP A 190 21.37 2.52 19.95
CA ASP A 190 22.17 1.30 19.86
C ASP A 190 21.40 0.06 20.37
N GLN A 191 20.11 0.23 20.72
CA GLN A 191 19.23 -0.84 21.19
C GLN A 191 17.95 -0.97 20.35
N PRO A 192 18.05 -1.32 19.04
CA PRO A 192 16.86 -1.59 18.25
C PRO A 192 16.08 -2.79 18.82
N ALA A 193 14.76 -2.77 18.66
CA ALA A 193 13.89 -3.88 19.02
C ALA A 193 14.04 -5.05 18.03
N PHE A 194 14.38 -4.76 16.77
CA PHE A 194 14.62 -5.74 15.73
C PHE A 194 15.53 -5.15 14.65
N GLU A 195 16.38 -5.97 14.03
CA GLU A 195 17.28 -5.57 12.94
C GLU A 195 17.33 -6.65 11.84
N SER A 196 17.31 -6.23 10.58
CA SER A 196 17.46 -7.12 9.41
C SER A 196 18.03 -6.37 8.22
N ASP A 197 19.09 -6.89 7.59
CA ASP A 197 19.77 -6.28 6.43
C ASP A 197 20.11 -4.78 6.62
N GLY A 198 20.49 -4.38 7.85
CA GLY A 198 20.82 -3.00 8.21
C GLY A 198 19.62 -2.09 8.50
N TYR A 199 18.39 -2.57 8.30
CA TYR A 199 17.17 -1.90 8.76
C TYR A 199 16.99 -2.12 10.25
N ARG A 200 16.59 -1.07 10.97
CA ARG A 200 16.41 -1.12 12.43
C ARG A 200 15.01 -0.67 12.82
N VAL A 201 14.32 -1.50 13.59
CA VAL A 201 13.03 -1.19 14.20
C VAL A 201 13.26 -0.70 15.62
N TYR A 202 12.73 0.47 15.93
CA TYR A 202 12.76 1.04 17.27
C TYR A 202 11.37 1.03 17.86
N ASP A 203 11.29 0.56 19.10
CA ASP A 203 10.14 0.78 19.95
C ASP A 203 10.31 2.14 20.65
N MET A 204 9.60 3.14 20.15
CA MET A 204 9.73 4.52 20.62
C MET A 204 9.32 4.69 22.07
N GLN A 205 8.51 3.79 22.63
CA GLN A 205 8.07 3.92 24.02
C GLN A 205 9.18 3.57 25.02
N ARG A 206 10.22 2.84 24.59
CA ARG A 206 11.41 2.58 25.40
C ARG A 206 12.17 3.85 25.78
N CYS A 207 11.98 4.97 25.06
CA CYS A 207 12.62 6.22 25.44
C CYS A 207 12.16 6.70 26.83
N PHE A 208 10.98 6.28 27.31
CA PHE A 208 10.48 6.62 28.65
C PHE A 208 11.07 5.75 29.77
N ASP A 209 11.67 4.61 29.43
CA ASP A 209 12.37 3.76 30.40
C ASP A 209 13.79 4.26 30.70
N LEU A 210 14.33 5.10 29.81
CA LEU A 210 15.62 5.74 29.95
C LEU A 210 15.50 6.92 30.93
N ARG A 211 16.19 6.83 32.08
CA ARG A 211 16.22 7.91 33.07
C ARG A 211 16.93 9.13 32.46
N SER A 212 16.29 10.29 32.58
CA SER A 212 16.88 11.61 32.29
C SER A 212 17.96 11.99 33.29
#